data_AF-A0AAD0SQ90-F1
#
_entry.id   AF-A0AAD0SQ90-F1
#
_cell.length_a   1.000
_cell.length_b   1.000
_cell.length_c   1.000
_cell.angle_alpha   90.00
_cell.angle_beta   90.00
_cell.angle_gamma   90.00
#
_symmetry.space_group_name_H-M   'P 1'
#
loop_
_entity.id
_entity.type
_entity.pdbx_description
1 polymer ?
#
loop_
_entity_poly.entity_id
_entity_poly.type
_entity_poly.pdbx_seq_one_letter_code
_entity_poly.pdbx_strand_id
1 'polypeptide(L)' 'MYTPISCEFFDQLNVAMQRKIPSTIVYLEDDEKKTLKGLIETMSVINGIEYVIFNSKEQIRLDTVLTFNGRRYKEE' A
#
# COMPACT_ATOMS: atom_id res chain seq x y z
N MET A 1 9.82 14.02 -8.67
CA MET A 1 8.52 14.62 -8.32
C MET A 1 7.81 13.63 -7.41
N TYR A 2 7.33 14.06 -6.24
CA TYR A 2 6.56 13.19 -5.35
C TYR A 2 5.21 12.93 -6.03
N THR A 3 4.92 11.68 -6.35
CA THR A 3 3.65 11.34 -7.01
C THR A 3 2.66 11.12 -5.88
N PRO A 4 1.72 12.05 -5.65
CA PRO A 4 0.72 11.84 -4.62
C PRO A 4 -0.03 10.55 -4.94
N ILE A 5 -0.35 9.81 -3.89
CA ILE A 5 -1.11 8.59 -4.03
C ILE A 5 -2.47 8.97 -4.62
N SER A 6 -2.88 8.29 -5.69
CA SER A 6 -4.19 8.52 -6.31
C SER A 6 -5.28 8.37 -5.26
N CYS A 7 -6.23 9.31 -5.24
CA CYS A 7 -7.32 9.32 -4.27
C CYS A 7 -8.09 7.97 -4.26
N GLU A 8 -8.23 7.32 -5.42
CA GLU A 8 -8.81 5.99 -5.54
C GLU A 8 -8.08 4.88 -4.77
N PHE A 9 -6.74 4.95 -4.67
CA PHE A 9 -5.97 3.98 -3.89
C PHE A 9 -6.22 4.15 -2.40
N PHE A 10 -6.21 5.40 -1.94
CA PHE A 10 -6.48 5.72 -0.54
C PHE A 10 -7.89 5.33 -0.13
N ASP A 11 -8.87 5.55 -1.01
CA ASP A 11 -10.25 5.10 -0.80
C ASP A 11 -10.33 3.57 -0.69
N GLN A 12 -9.69 2.84 -1.62
CA GLN A 12 -9.66 1.38 -1.56
C GLN A 12 -8.96 0.84 -0.32
N LEU A 13 -7.86 1.46 0.12
CA LEU A 13 -7.19 1.12 1.37
C LEU A 13 -8.15 1.32 2.56
N ASN A 14 -8.84 2.45 2.63
CA ASN A 14 -9.83 2.72 3.67
C ASN A 14 -10.95 1.69 3.68
N VAL A 15 -11.51 1.37 2.52
CA VAL A 15 -12.53 0.33 2.40
C VAL A 15 -11.98 -1.02 2.85
N ALA A 16 -10.75 -1.37 2.46
CA ALA A 16 -10.11 -2.62 2.86
C ALA A 16 -9.85 -2.71 4.36
N MET A 17 -9.42 -1.62 5.01
CA MET A 17 -9.27 -1.55 6.47
C MET A 17 -10.60 -1.68 7.19
N GLN A 18 -11.60 -0.87 6.82
CA GLN A 18 -12.91 -0.84 7.47
C GLN A 18 -13.62 -2.19 7.35
N ARG A 19 -13.57 -2.80 6.15
CA ARG A 19 -14.20 -4.09 5.88
C ARG A 19 -13.31 -5.29 6.21
N LYS A 20 -12.09 -5.07 6.71
CA LYS A 20 -11.07 -6.10 6.96
C LYS A 20 -10.92 -7.05 5.77
N ILE A 21 -10.77 -6.47 4.57
CA ILE A 21 -10.63 -7.24 3.33
C ILE A 21 -9.17 -7.67 3.19
N PRO A 22 -8.91 -8.97 2.97
CA PRO A 22 -7.56 -9.45 2.66
C PRO A 22 -7.09 -8.80 1.37
N SER A 23 -6.04 -7.99 1.48
CA SER A 23 -5.51 -7.17 0.41
C SER A 23 -4.13 -7.68 0.00
N THR A 24 -3.85 -7.61 -1.29
CA THR A 24 -2.56 -8.00 -1.87
C THR A 24 -1.85 -6.75 -2.38
N ILE A 25 -0.67 -6.46 -1.87
CA ILE A 25 0.16 -5.34 -2.29
C ILE A 25 1.41 -5.87 -2.96
N VAL A 26 1.72 -5.34 -4.13
CA VAL A 26 3.01 -5.54 -4.80
C VAL A 26 3.79 -4.24 -4.69
N TYR A 27 4.99 -4.30 -4.14
CA TYR A 27 5.86 -3.16 -3.91
C TYR A 27 7.30 -3.49 -4.35
N LEU A 28 8.07 -2.44 -4.64
CA LEU A 28 9.51 -2.57 -4.89
C LEU A 28 10.29 -2.44 -3.59
N GLU A 29 11.15 -3.41 -3.35
CA GLU A 29 12.12 -3.41 -2.25
C GLU A 29 13.45 -3.93 -2.81
N ASP A 30 14.49 -3.10 -2.74
CA ASP A 30 15.84 -3.46 -3.24
C ASP A 30 15.86 -3.90 -4.72
N ASP A 31 15.12 -3.19 -5.58
CA ASP A 31 14.91 -3.52 -7.01
C ASP A 31 14.09 -4.80 -7.27
N GLU A 32 13.76 -5.57 -6.23
CA GLU A 32 12.92 -6.75 -6.32
C GLU A 32 11.43 -6.42 -6.07
N LYS A 33 10.55 -7.02 -6.89
CA LYS A 33 9.10 -6.92 -6.70
C LYS A 33 8.67 -7.91 -5.62
N LYS A 34 8.33 -7.40 -4.45
CA LYS A 34 7.74 -8.19 -3.37
C LYS A 34 6.23 -8.10 -3.38
N THR A 35 5.59 -9.21 -3.04
CA THR A 35 4.14 -9.29 -2.90
C THR A 35 3.79 -9.64 -1.46
N LEU A 36 3.08 -8.75 -0.79
CA LEU A 36 2.53 -8.99 0.53
C LEU A 36 1.02 -9.19 0.44
N LYS A 37 0.51 -10.25 1.06
CA LYS A 37 -0.92 -10.47 1.21
C LYS A 37 -1.27 -10.48 2.68
N GLY A 38 -2.19 -9.63 3.07
CA GLY A 38 -2.61 -9.56 4.47
C GLY A 38 -3.77 -8.60 4.69
N LEU A 39 -4.12 -8.46 5.96
CA LEU A 39 -5.10 -7.49 6.41
C LEU A 39 -4.40 -6.19 6.76
N ILE A 40 -4.92 -5.09 6.22
CA ILE A 40 -4.43 -3.77 6.57
C ILE A 40 -5.00 -3.42 7.94
N GLU A 41 -4.09 -3.11 8.85
CA GLU A 41 -4.43 -2.73 10.22
C GLU A 41 -4.67 -1.21 10.29
N THR A 42 -3.73 -0.42 9.79
CA THR A 42 -3.84 1.05 9.79
C THR A 42 -2.85 1.67 8.80
N MET A 43 -2.91 2.99 8.61
CA MET A 43 -1.94 3.77 7.85
C MET A 43 -1.24 4.76 8.77
N SER A 44 0.01 5.08 8.47
CA SER A 44 0.79 6.08 9.22
C SER A 44 1.68 6.88 8.29
N VAL A 45 1.80 8.18 8.58
CA VAL A 45 2.67 9.07 7.83
C VAL A 45 3.94 9.30 8.66
N ILE A 46 5.08 8.85 8.14
CA ILE A 46 6.39 8.97 8.79
C ILE A 46 7.28 9.80 7.86
N ASN A 47 7.80 10.94 8.35
CA ASN A 47 8.61 11.87 7.55
C ASN A 47 7.91 12.37 6.25
N GLY A 48 6.59 12.55 6.30
CA GLY A 48 5.81 12.97 5.12
C GLY A 48 5.62 11.87 4.07
N ILE A 49 6.12 10.66 4.34
CA ILE A 49 5.89 9.48 3.50
C ILE A 49 4.79 8.65 4.14
N GLU A 50 3.86 8.19 3.31
CA GLU A 50 2.73 7.39 3.76
C GLU A 50 3.12 5.91 3.78
N TYR A 51 2.80 5.24 4.89
CA TYR A 51 3.05 3.83 5.13
C TYR A 51 1.74 3.14 5.43
N VAL A 52 1.58 1.95 4.88
CA VAL A 52 0.50 1.03 5.25
C VAL A 52 1.04 0.00 6.23
N ILE A 53 0.31 -0.21 7.32
CA ILE A 53 0.67 -1.13 8.39
C ILE A 53 -0.29 -2.31 8.31
N PHE A 54 0.26 -3.50 8.13
CA PHE A 54 -0.50 -4.75 8.13
C PHE A 54 -0.64 -5.30 9.55
N ASN A 55 -1.63 -6.15 9.75
CA ASN A 55 -1.84 -6.83 11.03
C ASN A 55 -0.65 -7.74 11.43
N SER A 56 0.15 -8.17 10.44
CA SER A 56 1.44 -8.85 10.66
C SER A 56 2.54 -7.94 11.24
N LYS A 57 2.24 -6.66 11.50
CA LYS A 57 3.18 -5.57 11.85
C LYS A 57 4.15 -5.16 10.75
N GLU A 58 3.97 -5.68 9.54
CA GLU A 58 4.74 -5.25 8.38
C GLU A 58 4.29 -3.88 7.91
N GLN A 59 5.26 -3.02 7.59
CA GLN A 59 5.03 -1.66 7.16
C GLN A 59 5.55 -1.48 5.74
N ILE A 60 4.67 -1.13 4.81
CA ILE A 60 5.02 -0.93 3.41
C ILE A 60 4.91 0.55 3.06
N ARG A 61 5.94 1.09 2.41
CA ARG A 61 5.92 2.45 1.86
C ARG A 61 4.96 2.51 0.69
N LEU A 62 3.94 3.35 0.78
CA LEU A 62 2.98 3.50 -0.30
C LEU A 62 3.61 4.06 -1.57
N ASP A 63 4.68 4.86 -1.44
CA ASP A 63 5.46 5.33 -2.58
C ASP A 63 6.12 4.19 -3.37
N THR A 64 6.47 3.06 -2.76
CA THR A 64 7.07 1.92 -3.49
C THR A 64 6.03 0.92 -3.98
N VAL A 65 4.74 1.15 -3.71
CA VAL A 65 3.66 0.27 -4.16
C VAL A 65 3.45 0.42 -5.66
N LEU A 66 3.53 -0.71 -6.35
CA LEU A 66 3.25 -0.83 -7.78
C LEU A 66 1.79 -1.17 -8.02
N THR A 67 1.30 -2.21 -7.32
CA THR A 67 -0.08 -2.68 -7.49
C THR A 67 -0.73 -2.99 -6.14
N PHE A 68 -2.03 -2.73 -6.05
CA PHE A 68 -2.85 -3.10 -4.90
C PHE A 68 -4.10 -3.81 -5.40
N ASN A 69 -4.31 -5.00 -4.87
CA ASN A 69 -5.41 -5.89 -5.20
C ASN A 69 -5.58 -6.13 -6.71
N GLY A 70 -4.45 -6.23 -7.43
CA GLY A 70 -4.42 -6.40 -8.89
C GLY A 70 -4.60 -5.13 -9.72
N ARG A 71 -4.87 -3.97 -9.11
CA ARG A 71 -4.88 -2.67 -9.80
C ARG A 71 -3.49 -2.05 -9.78
N ARG A 72 -3.03 -1.53 -10.92
CA ARG A 72 -1.75 -0.78 -11.04
C ARG A 72 -1.97 0.67 -10.62
N TYR A 73 -1.04 1.21 -9.81
CA TYR A 73 -1.14 2.57 -9.25
C TYR A 73 0.00 3.49 -9.68
N LYS A 74 1.13 2.94 -10.12
CA LYS A 74 2.17 3.69 -10.83
C LYS A 74 2.25 3.15 -12.26
N GLU A 75 2.18 4.06 -13.23
CA GLU A 75 2.68 3.81 -14.59
C GLU A 75 4.21 3.82 -14.55
N GLU A 76 4.81 2.94 -15.36
CA GLU A 76 6.27 2.75 -15.48
C GLU A 76 6.99 3.99 -16.03
#